data_AF-A0A4R6UUA9-F1
#
_entry.id   AF-A0A4R6UUA9-F1
#
_cell.length_a   1.000
_cell.length_b   1.000
_cell.length_c   1.000
_cell.angle_alpha   90.00
_cell.angle_beta   90.00
_cell.angle_gamma   90.00
#
_symmetry.space_group_name_H-M   'P 1'
#
loop_
_entity.id
_entity.type
_entity.pdbx_description
1 polymer ?
#
loop_
_entity_poly.entity_id
_entity_poly.type
_entity_poly.pdbx_seq_one_letter_code
_entity_poly.pdbx_strand_id
1 'polypeptide(L)'
;MAALGYRPHLVVGDGAKGVPERAPFDRVLATVAAREVPWAWVEQTRPGGTVVAPWATTYFAAGLVRLDVREGAAHGRFIGAAAFMLLRDQRAAKGSIWDFVDEKSAGVESYRGRFDPSPLSADIAGLDLAVGVLVPGLAYRRFNAKDGSGEASVYAYDRAGSWGLIEYEPNANEYEAYRFGPRDLWAEVHHACAWWERAGRPGRERFGLTVNPDGQTVWLDSPGRPVGS
;
A
#
# COMPACT_ATOMS: atom_id res chain seq x y z
N MET A 1 23.23 -10.17 24.14
CA MET A 1 23.96 -10.57 22.90
C MET A 1 25.42 -10.90 23.18
N ALA A 2 26.22 -10.00 23.77
CA ALA A 2 27.64 -10.28 24.02
C ALA A 2 27.88 -11.45 25.00
N ALA A 3 27.03 -11.59 26.02
CA ALA A 3 27.02 -12.73 26.95
C ALA A 3 26.59 -14.06 26.30
N LEU A 4 25.97 -14.01 25.11
CA LEU A 4 25.61 -15.19 24.30
C LEU A 4 26.65 -15.44 23.18
N GLY A 5 27.82 -14.78 23.23
CA GLY A 5 28.87 -14.91 22.21
C GLY A 5 28.66 -14.09 20.94
N TYR A 6 27.47 -13.53 20.70
CA TYR A 6 27.21 -12.70 19.53
C TYR A 6 27.89 -11.32 19.63
N ARG A 7 28.49 -10.88 18.52
CA ARG A 7 29.15 -9.57 18.37
C ARG A 7 28.54 -8.83 17.18
N PRO A 8 27.34 -8.23 17.34
CA PRO A 8 26.73 -7.47 16.25
C PRO A 8 27.60 -6.25 15.93
N HIS A 9 27.67 -5.92 14.65
CA HIS A 9 28.32 -4.70 14.19
C HIS A 9 27.27 -3.61 14.01
N LEU A 10 27.48 -2.46 14.63
CA LEU A 10 26.60 -1.31 14.52
C LEU A 10 27.15 -0.34 13.48
N VAL A 11 26.32 0.00 12.50
CA VAL A 11 26.58 1.10 11.55
C VAL A 11 25.55 2.19 11.84
N VAL A 12 26.00 3.43 11.98
CA VAL A 12 25.13 4.60 12.11
C VAL A 12 25.04 5.27 10.74
N GLY A 13 23.87 5.21 10.11
CA GLY A 13 23.68 5.74 8.76
C GLY A 13 22.26 5.55 8.26
N ASP A 14 22.07 5.82 6.98
CA ASP A 14 20.80 5.59 6.28
C ASP A 14 20.67 4.12 5.86
N GLY A 15 19.81 3.38 6.57
CA GLY A 15 19.58 1.96 6.30
C GLY A 15 19.02 1.66 4.91
N ALA A 16 18.42 2.64 4.20
CA ALA A 16 17.99 2.45 2.82
C ALA A 16 19.17 2.25 1.86
N LYS A 17 20.35 2.76 2.21
CA LYS A 17 21.59 2.62 1.41
C LYS A 17 22.36 1.33 1.72
N GLY A 18 21.92 0.56 2.71
CA GLY A 18 22.62 -0.63 3.17
C GLY A 18 24.03 -0.31 3.71
N VAL A 19 24.95 -1.26 3.54
CA VAL A 19 26.35 -1.19 3.97
C VAL A 19 27.22 -1.87 2.89
N PRO A 20 27.47 -1.22 1.73
CA PRO A 20 28.16 -1.82 0.59
C PRO A 20 29.51 -2.47 0.93
N GLU A 21 30.26 -1.88 1.85
CA GLU A 21 31.57 -2.35 2.31
C GLU A 21 31.52 -3.67 3.10
N ARG A 22 30.31 -4.16 3.41
CA ARG A 22 30.06 -5.44 4.09
C ARG A 22 29.25 -6.41 3.25
N ALA A 23 28.85 -5.99 2.05
CA ALA A 23 28.21 -6.86 1.08
C ALA A 23 29.20 -7.94 0.57
N PRO A 24 28.72 -9.09 0.10
CA PRO A 24 27.31 -9.45 0.01
C PRO A 24 26.75 -10.08 1.30
N PHE A 25 25.45 -9.89 1.54
CA PHE A 25 24.72 -10.50 2.64
C PHE A 25 24.04 -11.81 2.21
N ASP A 26 23.97 -12.77 3.13
CA ASP A 26 23.12 -13.97 2.99
C ASP A 26 21.63 -13.63 3.07
N ARG A 27 21.31 -12.72 3.98
CA ARG A 27 19.95 -12.34 4.38
C ARG A 27 19.92 -10.87 4.74
N VAL A 28 18.93 -10.15 4.25
CA VAL A 28 18.59 -8.79 4.69
C VAL A 28 17.21 -8.84 5.35
N LEU A 29 17.12 -8.39 6.59
CA LEU A 29 15.88 -8.30 7.35
C LEU A 29 15.62 -6.83 7.68
N ALA A 30 14.57 -6.26 7.11
CA ALA A 30 14.15 -4.91 7.43
C ALA A 30 13.13 -4.92 8.57
N THR A 31 13.44 -4.22 9.66
CA THR A 31 12.48 -3.92 10.75
C THR A 31 11.88 -2.53 10.56
N VAL A 32 11.60 -2.17 9.31
CA VAL A 32 11.07 -0.89 8.83
C VAL A 32 10.30 -1.16 7.56
N ALA A 33 9.14 -0.52 7.37
CA ALA A 33 8.34 -0.70 6.18
C ALA A 33 8.87 0.13 5.00
N ALA A 34 8.74 -0.41 3.80
CA ALA A 34 9.05 0.27 2.56
C ALA A 34 7.83 0.30 1.63
N ARG A 35 7.58 1.45 1.01
CA ARG A 35 6.70 1.57 -0.15
C ARG A 35 7.40 1.12 -1.41
N GLU A 36 8.66 1.49 -1.53
CA GLU A 36 9.59 1.00 -2.55
C GLU A 36 10.75 0.33 -1.85
N VAL A 37 10.94 -0.97 -2.09
CA VAL A 37 12.05 -1.72 -1.52
C VAL A 37 13.35 -1.11 -2.05
N PRO A 38 14.23 -0.56 -1.19
CA PRO A 38 15.48 0.04 -1.66
C PRO A 38 16.32 -0.96 -2.45
N TRP A 39 16.73 -0.57 -3.66
CA TRP A 39 17.53 -1.43 -4.54
C TRP A 39 18.81 -1.93 -3.85
N ALA A 40 19.44 -1.09 -3.01
CA ALA A 40 20.62 -1.44 -2.24
C ALA A 40 20.44 -2.71 -1.37
N TRP A 41 19.23 -2.99 -0.88
CA TRP A 41 18.96 -4.23 -0.12
C TRP A 41 19.05 -5.47 -1.00
N VAL A 42 18.65 -5.35 -2.27
CA VAL A 42 18.73 -6.43 -3.25
C VAL A 42 20.15 -6.55 -3.79
N GLU A 43 20.75 -5.44 -4.24
CA GLU A 43 22.09 -5.38 -4.82
C GLU A 43 23.17 -5.91 -3.87
N GLN A 44 23.06 -5.60 -2.58
CA GLN A 44 24.02 -6.04 -1.56
C GLN A 44 23.73 -7.45 -1.04
N THR A 45 22.70 -8.14 -1.55
CA THR A 45 22.39 -9.52 -1.18
C THR A 45 22.93 -10.47 -2.25
N ARG A 46 23.63 -11.53 -1.85
CA ARG A 46 24.19 -12.50 -2.81
C ARG A 46 23.08 -13.17 -3.65
N PRO A 47 23.37 -13.65 -4.87
CA PRO A 47 22.47 -14.59 -5.56
C PRO A 47 22.14 -15.81 -4.68
N GLY A 48 20.86 -16.18 -4.60
CA GLY A 48 20.33 -17.18 -3.66
C GLY A 48 20.09 -16.65 -2.23
N GLY A 49 20.41 -15.38 -1.98
CA GLY A 49 20.10 -14.68 -0.74
C GLY A 49 18.61 -14.34 -0.62
N THR A 50 18.20 -13.90 0.57
CA THR A 50 16.79 -13.55 0.83
C THR A 50 16.68 -12.16 1.46
N VAL A 51 15.74 -11.36 0.97
CA VAL A 51 15.32 -10.10 1.56
C VAL A 51 13.94 -10.29 2.19
N VAL A 52 13.78 -9.91 3.46
CA VAL A 52 12.48 -9.90 4.14
C VAL A 52 12.19 -8.49 4.60
N ALA A 53 11.07 -7.92 4.14
CA ALA A 53 10.72 -6.53 4.44
C ALA A 53 9.20 -6.36 4.62
N PRO A 54 8.77 -5.60 5.62
CA PRO A 54 7.43 -5.02 5.64
C PRO A 54 7.24 -4.10 4.43
N TRP A 55 6.09 -4.18 3.78
CA TRP A 55 5.74 -3.45 2.57
C TRP A 55 4.37 -2.79 2.72
N ALA A 56 4.24 -1.58 2.18
CA ALA A 56 3.03 -0.77 2.32
C ALA A 56 2.77 0.12 1.09
N THR A 57 1.54 0.57 0.94
CA THR A 57 1.14 1.70 0.09
C THR A 57 0.70 2.88 0.98
N THR A 58 0.09 3.91 0.40
CA THR A 58 -0.57 4.95 1.22
C THR A 58 -1.84 4.42 1.89
N TYR A 59 -2.52 3.46 1.25
CA TYR A 59 -3.78 2.88 1.70
C TYR A 59 -3.57 1.63 2.58
N PHE A 60 -2.69 0.73 2.17
CA PHE A 60 -2.45 -0.56 2.83
C PHE A 60 -1.10 -0.57 3.56
N ALA A 61 -1.07 -0.87 4.87
CA ALA A 61 0.12 -0.63 5.69
C ALA A 61 0.75 -1.89 6.34
N ALA A 62 0.44 -3.09 5.86
CA ALA A 62 0.77 -4.30 6.62
C ALA A 62 1.23 -5.51 5.80
N GLY A 63 1.78 -5.38 4.60
CA GLY A 63 2.32 -6.55 3.87
C GLY A 63 3.66 -7.00 4.44
N LEU A 64 3.94 -8.30 4.54
CA LEU A 64 5.30 -8.82 4.78
C LEU A 64 5.77 -9.57 3.53
N VAL A 65 6.78 -9.04 2.83
CA VAL A 65 7.37 -9.72 1.67
C VAL A 65 8.60 -10.53 2.04
N ARG A 66 8.73 -11.72 1.45
CA ARG A 66 9.97 -12.51 1.42
C ARG A 66 10.37 -12.68 -0.03
N LEU A 67 11.51 -12.12 -0.40
CA LEU A 67 12.05 -12.08 -1.75
C LEU A 67 13.35 -12.89 -1.82
N ASP A 68 13.48 -13.73 -2.84
CA ASP A 68 14.71 -14.45 -3.16
C ASP A 68 15.45 -13.71 -4.28
N VAL A 69 16.74 -13.47 -4.07
CA VAL A 69 17.60 -12.74 -5.03
C VAL A 69 18.14 -13.71 -6.07
N ARG A 70 17.84 -13.48 -7.34
CA ARG A 70 18.30 -14.27 -8.48
C ARG A 70 18.29 -13.43 -9.74
N GLU A 71 19.20 -13.72 -10.66
CA GLU A 71 19.21 -13.12 -12.01
C GLU A 71 19.23 -11.57 -11.99
N GLY A 72 19.94 -10.97 -11.02
CA GLY A 72 20.04 -9.52 -10.90
C GLY A 72 18.75 -8.83 -10.45
N ALA A 73 17.85 -9.56 -9.78
CA ALA A 73 16.56 -9.10 -9.29
C ALA A 73 16.16 -9.84 -8.00
N ALA A 74 15.12 -9.35 -7.33
CA ALA A 74 14.50 -10.02 -6.19
C ALA A 74 13.04 -10.34 -6.48
N HIS A 75 12.64 -11.60 -6.24
CA HIS A 75 11.29 -12.07 -6.53
C HIS A 75 10.73 -12.82 -5.34
N GLY A 76 9.46 -12.60 -5.01
CA GLY A 76 8.83 -13.40 -3.95
C GLY A 76 7.40 -13.04 -3.64
N ARG A 77 6.94 -13.47 -2.47
CA ARG A 77 5.52 -13.44 -2.08
C ARG A 77 5.29 -12.58 -0.84
N PHE A 78 4.05 -12.13 -0.70
CA PHE A 78 3.55 -11.68 0.59
C PHE A 78 3.26 -12.91 1.46
N ILE A 79 3.98 -13.04 2.58
CA ILE A 79 3.94 -14.23 3.45
C ILE A 79 3.16 -14.03 4.75
N GLY A 80 2.68 -12.81 5.00
CA GLY A 80 2.01 -12.47 6.25
C GLY A 80 1.74 -10.99 6.37
N ALA A 81 1.39 -10.59 7.59
CA ALA A 81 1.20 -9.19 7.94
C ALA A 81 2.30 -8.68 8.88
N ALA A 82 2.79 -7.47 8.63
CA ALA A 82 3.77 -6.81 9.47
C ALA A 82 3.59 -5.29 9.41
N ALA A 83 2.97 -4.70 10.43
CA ALA A 83 2.87 -3.25 10.56
C ALA A 83 4.16 -2.69 11.19
N PHE A 84 4.89 -1.85 10.45
CA PHE A 84 6.11 -1.21 10.91
C PHE A 84 6.11 0.27 10.54
N MET A 85 6.94 1.05 11.23
CA MET A 85 7.20 2.45 10.84
C MET A 85 7.80 2.47 9.43
N LEU A 86 7.35 3.39 8.58
CA LEU A 86 7.91 3.59 7.25
C LEU A 86 9.34 4.15 7.30
N LEU A 87 10.15 3.75 6.32
CA LEU A 87 11.42 4.40 5.96
C LEU A 87 11.22 5.91 5.95
N ARG A 88 12.20 6.64 6.51
CA ARG A 88 12.05 8.07 6.82
C ARG A 88 11.59 8.87 5.59
N ASP A 89 12.23 8.64 4.47
CA ASP A 89 11.99 9.38 3.22
C ASP A 89 10.73 8.88 2.47
N GLN A 90 10.16 7.75 2.90
CA GLN A 90 8.94 7.16 2.32
C GLN A 90 7.71 7.39 3.21
N ARG A 91 7.83 8.16 4.29
CA ARG A 91 6.69 8.54 5.13
C ARG A 91 5.81 9.53 4.38
N ALA A 92 4.51 9.34 4.48
CA ALA A 92 3.57 10.41 4.15
C ALA A 92 3.78 11.59 5.12
N ALA A 93 3.68 12.83 4.63
CA ALA A 93 3.75 14.00 5.48
C ALA A 93 2.64 13.94 6.55
N LYS A 94 2.92 14.39 7.78
CA LYS A 94 1.87 14.53 8.79
C LYS A 94 0.86 15.58 8.32
N GLY A 95 -0.41 15.37 8.60
CA GLY A 95 -1.46 16.30 8.20
C GLY A 95 -2.85 15.77 8.54
N SER A 96 -3.80 16.69 8.57
CA SER A 96 -5.23 16.39 8.62
C SER A 96 -5.74 16.05 7.23
N ILE A 97 -6.86 15.32 7.13
CA ILE A 97 -7.57 15.18 5.86
C ILE A 97 -7.97 16.55 5.29
N TRP A 98 -8.31 17.50 6.16
CA TRP A 98 -8.70 18.86 5.80
C TRP A 98 -7.58 19.70 5.17
N ASP A 99 -6.34 19.20 5.16
CA ASP A 99 -5.25 19.81 4.40
C ASP A 99 -5.35 19.47 2.89
N PHE A 100 -6.16 18.46 2.54
CA PHE A 100 -6.30 17.93 1.18
C PHE A 100 -7.74 17.94 0.66
N VAL A 101 -8.73 18.15 1.55
CA VAL A 101 -10.16 18.17 1.24
C VAL A 101 -10.73 19.54 1.58
N ASP A 102 -11.32 20.19 0.59
CA ASP A 102 -12.13 21.40 0.76
C ASP A 102 -13.40 21.28 -0.08
N GLU A 103 -14.49 20.88 0.57
CA GLU A 103 -15.82 20.70 -0.01
C GLU A 103 -16.42 21.98 -0.58
N LYS A 104 -15.86 23.15 -0.24
CA LYS A 104 -16.34 24.46 -0.71
C LYS A 104 -15.55 24.97 -1.92
N SER A 105 -14.58 24.20 -2.39
CA SER A 105 -13.77 24.59 -3.55
C SER A 105 -14.64 24.82 -4.78
N ALA A 106 -14.35 25.89 -5.52
CA ALA A 106 -14.95 26.09 -6.84
C ALA A 106 -14.52 24.95 -7.77
N GLY A 107 -15.47 24.21 -8.34
CA GLY A 107 -15.22 23.05 -9.18
C GLY A 107 -15.47 21.69 -8.52
N VAL A 108 -15.97 21.67 -7.27
CA VAL A 108 -16.53 20.44 -6.70
C VAL A 108 -17.75 20.01 -7.51
N GLU A 109 -17.77 18.75 -7.92
CA GLU A 109 -18.89 18.14 -8.65
C GLU A 109 -19.68 17.25 -7.70
N SER A 110 -20.98 17.53 -7.56
CA SER A 110 -21.95 16.69 -6.86
C SER A 110 -22.64 15.73 -7.82
N TYR A 111 -22.82 14.48 -7.42
CA TYR A 111 -23.55 13.48 -8.19
C TYR A 111 -24.23 12.47 -7.27
N ARG A 112 -25.08 11.62 -7.86
CA ARG A 112 -25.61 10.43 -7.18
C ARG A 112 -24.96 9.19 -7.77
N GLY A 113 -24.41 8.33 -6.92
CA GLY A 113 -23.62 7.17 -7.32
C GLY A 113 -24.06 5.90 -6.60
N ARG A 114 -23.90 4.75 -7.25
CA ARG A 114 -24.23 3.43 -6.67
C ARG A 114 -23.02 2.71 -6.08
N PHE A 115 -21.90 3.40 -5.92
CA PHE A 115 -20.67 2.80 -5.42
C PHE A 115 -20.76 2.69 -3.89
N ASP A 116 -20.72 1.47 -3.38
CA ASP A 116 -20.65 1.21 -1.94
C ASP A 116 -19.21 1.47 -1.45
N PRO A 117 -19.00 2.38 -0.49
CA PRO A 117 -17.68 2.67 0.07
C PRO A 117 -17.22 1.63 1.13
N SER A 118 -18.11 0.73 1.56
CA SER A 118 -17.83 -0.28 2.59
C SER A 118 -16.61 -1.18 2.36
N PRO A 119 -16.24 -1.54 1.11
CA PRO A 119 -15.04 -2.34 0.84
C PRO A 119 -13.75 -1.74 1.44
N LEU A 120 -13.63 -0.40 1.54
CA LEU A 120 -12.45 0.24 2.15
C LEU A 120 -12.33 0.03 3.67
N SER A 121 -13.41 -0.42 4.31
CA SER A 121 -13.48 -0.69 5.75
C SER A 121 -13.61 -2.17 6.10
N ALA A 122 -13.53 -3.06 5.11
CA ALA A 122 -13.81 -4.48 5.30
C ALA A 122 -12.64 -5.30 5.90
N ASP A 123 -11.43 -4.71 5.98
CA ASP A 123 -10.20 -5.37 6.47
C ASP A 123 -9.93 -6.72 5.78
N ILE A 124 -10.02 -6.72 4.44
CA ILE A 124 -9.81 -7.89 3.60
C ILE A 124 -8.44 -7.76 2.96
N ALA A 125 -7.42 -8.36 3.56
CA ALA A 125 -6.02 -8.15 3.18
C ALA A 125 -5.71 -8.29 1.67
N GLY A 126 -6.35 -9.22 0.96
CA GLY A 126 -6.16 -9.39 -0.49
C GLY A 126 -6.79 -8.27 -1.31
N LEU A 127 -7.98 -7.80 -0.90
CA LEU A 127 -8.64 -6.64 -1.49
C LEU A 127 -7.83 -5.37 -1.19
N ASP A 128 -7.38 -5.21 0.06
CA ASP A 128 -6.67 -4.00 0.46
C ASP A 128 -5.34 -3.83 -0.28
N LEU A 129 -4.64 -4.94 -0.51
CA LEU A 129 -3.44 -4.97 -1.32
C LEU A 129 -3.76 -4.59 -2.77
N ALA A 130 -4.82 -5.16 -3.37
CA ALA A 130 -5.23 -4.84 -4.73
C ALA A 130 -5.59 -3.34 -4.88
N VAL A 131 -6.42 -2.80 -3.99
CA VAL A 131 -6.78 -1.37 -3.97
C VAL A 131 -5.54 -0.49 -3.79
N GLY A 132 -4.67 -0.84 -2.83
CA GLY A 132 -3.46 -0.07 -2.56
C GLY A 132 -2.50 0.00 -3.75
N VAL A 133 -2.44 -1.06 -4.57
CA VAL A 133 -1.60 -1.12 -5.78
C VAL A 133 -2.26 -0.40 -6.96
N LEU A 134 -3.56 -0.63 -7.18
CA LEU A 134 -4.29 -0.12 -8.34
C LEU A 134 -4.71 1.34 -8.22
N VAL A 135 -4.73 1.88 -6.99
CA VAL A 135 -5.06 3.29 -6.72
C VAL A 135 -3.88 3.97 -6.01
N PRO A 136 -2.79 4.31 -6.73
CA PRO A 136 -1.60 4.90 -6.12
C PRO A 136 -1.92 6.19 -5.38
N GLY A 137 -1.31 6.36 -4.21
CA GLY A 137 -1.48 7.56 -3.38
C GLY A 137 -2.79 7.64 -2.60
N LEU A 138 -3.71 6.68 -2.75
CA LEU A 138 -4.98 6.65 -2.03
C LEU A 138 -4.78 6.67 -0.52
N ALA A 139 -5.50 7.56 0.14
CA ALA A 139 -5.83 7.53 1.55
C ALA A 139 -7.36 7.57 1.69
N TYR A 140 -7.87 7.12 2.84
CA TYR A 140 -9.30 7.22 3.11
C TYR A 140 -9.57 7.61 4.56
N ARG A 141 -10.75 8.18 4.81
CA ARG A 141 -11.24 8.48 6.15
C ARG A 141 -12.75 8.23 6.22
N ARG A 142 -13.19 7.52 7.26
CA ARG A 142 -14.60 7.29 7.56
C ARG A 142 -14.98 8.05 8.83
N PHE A 143 -16.03 8.85 8.75
CA PHE A 143 -16.62 9.55 9.89
C PHE A 143 -18.04 9.01 10.11
N ASN A 144 -18.22 8.15 11.11
CA ASN A 144 -19.54 7.61 11.43
C ASN A 144 -20.41 8.65 12.13
N ALA A 145 -21.70 8.67 11.80
CA ALA A 145 -22.72 9.39 12.55
C ALA A 145 -22.75 8.90 14.02
N LYS A 146 -23.08 9.82 14.93
CA LYS A 146 -23.06 9.56 16.39
C LYS A 146 -24.42 9.19 16.98
N ASP A 147 -25.42 9.02 16.13
CA ASP A 147 -26.81 8.71 16.48
C ASP A 147 -27.13 7.20 16.41
N GLY A 148 -26.17 6.38 15.98
CA GLY A 148 -26.35 4.94 15.84
C GLY A 148 -27.09 4.52 14.57
N SER A 149 -27.32 5.43 13.62
CA SER A 149 -27.92 5.11 12.32
C SER A 149 -27.06 4.15 11.49
N GLY A 150 -25.73 4.20 11.68
CA GLY A 150 -24.74 3.52 10.85
C GLY A 150 -24.32 4.32 9.61
N GLU A 151 -24.89 5.51 9.43
CA GLU A 151 -24.49 6.46 8.40
C GLU A 151 -23.05 6.92 8.60
N ALA A 152 -22.39 7.29 7.50
CA ALA A 152 -21.03 7.79 7.56
C ALA A 152 -20.67 8.65 6.35
N SER A 153 -19.89 9.71 6.59
CA SER A 153 -19.18 10.41 5.52
C SER A 153 -17.87 9.67 5.25
N VAL A 154 -17.70 9.13 4.04
CA VAL A 154 -16.51 8.38 3.63
C VAL A 154 -15.74 9.17 2.58
N TYR A 155 -14.52 9.55 2.91
CA TYR A 155 -13.63 10.28 2.03
C TYR A 155 -12.56 9.37 1.45
N ALA A 156 -12.33 9.48 0.15
CA ALA A 156 -11.15 9.00 -0.55
C ALA A 156 -10.36 10.23 -1.01
N TYR A 157 -9.05 10.27 -0.76
CA TYR A 157 -8.24 11.43 -1.11
C TYR A 157 -6.80 11.04 -1.43
N ASP A 158 -6.12 11.84 -2.24
CA ASP A 158 -4.69 11.79 -2.42
C ASP A 158 -4.02 13.09 -1.98
N ARG A 159 -2.70 13.14 -2.08
CA ARG A 159 -1.91 14.34 -1.73
C ARG A 159 -1.52 15.17 -2.96
N ALA A 160 -2.07 14.82 -4.12
CA ALA A 160 -1.87 15.50 -5.39
C ALA A 160 -3.07 16.42 -5.74
N GLY A 161 -4.06 16.51 -4.85
CA GLY A 161 -5.19 17.44 -4.96
C GLY A 161 -6.47 16.81 -5.48
N SER A 162 -6.59 15.48 -5.50
CA SER A 162 -7.85 14.80 -5.80
C SER A 162 -8.51 14.28 -4.53
N TRP A 163 -9.82 14.43 -4.42
CA TRP A 163 -10.62 13.83 -3.37
C TRP A 163 -12.04 13.54 -3.83
N GLY A 164 -12.70 12.62 -3.12
CA GLY A 164 -14.11 12.35 -3.27
C GLY A 164 -14.74 11.95 -1.93
N LEU A 165 -16.03 12.20 -1.80
CA LEU A 165 -16.85 11.91 -0.62
C LEU A 165 -18.05 11.09 -1.06
N ILE A 166 -18.39 10.07 -0.28
CA ILE A 166 -19.67 9.38 -0.35
C ILE A 166 -20.35 9.52 1.01
N GLU A 167 -21.56 10.06 1.02
CA GLU A 167 -22.46 10.02 2.18
C GLU A 167 -23.15 8.67 2.22
N TYR A 168 -22.58 7.78 3.04
CA TYR A 168 -23.04 6.41 3.19
C TYR A 168 -24.27 6.35 4.10
N GLU A 169 -25.32 5.70 3.61
CA GLU A 169 -26.52 5.35 4.37
C GLU A 169 -26.73 3.82 4.32
N PRO A 170 -26.92 3.14 5.45
CA PRO A 170 -27.17 1.70 5.46
C PRO A 170 -28.40 1.32 4.63
N ASN A 171 -28.27 0.28 3.82
CA ASN A 171 -29.32 -0.26 2.93
C ASN A 171 -29.75 0.67 1.78
N ALA A 172 -29.09 1.82 1.59
CA ALA A 172 -29.27 2.63 0.40
C ALA A 172 -28.64 1.94 -0.82
N ASN A 173 -29.26 2.13 -1.99
CA ASN A 173 -28.74 1.63 -3.27
C ASN A 173 -28.08 2.73 -4.11
N GLU A 174 -28.15 3.97 -3.64
CA GLU A 174 -27.58 5.15 -4.29
C GLU A 174 -27.29 6.21 -3.24
N TYR A 175 -26.09 6.76 -3.31
CA TYR A 175 -25.53 7.67 -2.33
C TYR A 175 -25.34 9.05 -2.95
N GLU A 176 -25.46 10.08 -2.12
CA GLU A 176 -24.97 11.40 -2.46
C GLU A 176 -23.44 11.38 -2.42
N ALA A 177 -22.82 11.91 -3.47
CA ALA A 177 -21.39 11.83 -3.65
C ALA A 177 -20.82 13.10 -4.26
N TYR A 178 -19.56 13.34 -3.95
CA TYR A 178 -18.81 14.51 -4.38
C TYR A 178 -17.45 14.09 -4.89
N ARG A 179 -16.92 14.82 -5.86
CA ARG A 179 -15.55 14.65 -6.35
C ARG A 179 -14.92 15.98 -6.71
N PHE A 180 -13.60 16.01 -6.63
CA PHE A 180 -12.79 17.17 -6.98
C PHE A 180 -11.40 16.73 -7.42
N GLY A 181 -10.81 17.51 -8.32
CA GLY A 181 -9.44 17.35 -8.77
C GLY A 181 -9.30 16.47 -10.02
N PRO A 182 -8.05 16.23 -10.47
CA PRO A 182 -7.76 15.57 -11.74
C PRO A 182 -8.09 14.07 -11.78
N ARG A 183 -8.34 13.41 -10.63
CA ARG A 183 -8.65 11.98 -10.55
C ARG A 183 -10.02 11.74 -9.95
N ASP A 184 -10.75 10.80 -10.53
CA ASP A 184 -11.95 10.23 -9.93
C ASP A 184 -11.57 9.03 -9.05
N LEU A 185 -11.21 9.31 -7.79
CA LEU A 185 -10.71 8.28 -6.88
C LEU A 185 -11.75 7.20 -6.57
N TRP A 186 -13.05 7.54 -6.54
CA TRP A 186 -14.11 6.55 -6.30
C TRP A 186 -14.29 5.63 -7.51
N ALA A 187 -14.18 6.16 -8.73
CA ALA A 187 -14.16 5.32 -9.93
C ALA A 187 -12.93 4.39 -9.96
N GLU A 188 -11.75 4.88 -9.58
CA GLU A 188 -10.54 4.07 -9.48
C GLU A 188 -10.65 2.96 -8.40
N VAL A 189 -11.16 3.29 -7.21
CA VAL A 189 -11.43 2.31 -6.14
C VAL A 189 -12.41 1.25 -6.61
N HIS A 190 -13.49 1.65 -7.30
CA HIS A 190 -14.46 0.71 -7.83
C HIS A 190 -13.85 -0.21 -8.89
N HIS A 191 -13.02 0.32 -9.80
CA HIS A 191 -12.27 -0.48 -10.75
C HIS A 191 -11.33 -1.48 -10.07
N ALA A 192 -10.65 -1.08 -9.00
CA ALA A 192 -9.78 -1.97 -8.24
C ALA A 192 -10.55 -3.09 -7.52
N CYS A 193 -11.70 -2.77 -6.91
CA CYS A 193 -12.58 -3.77 -6.31
C CYS A 193 -13.07 -4.77 -7.35
N ALA A 194 -13.56 -4.28 -8.49
CA ALA A 194 -14.05 -5.13 -9.57
C ALA A 194 -12.93 -5.99 -10.19
N TRP A 195 -11.70 -5.47 -10.28
CA TRP A 195 -10.53 -6.26 -10.68
C TRP A 195 -10.28 -7.42 -9.70
N TRP A 196 -10.29 -7.15 -8.39
CA TRP A 196 -10.06 -8.16 -7.36
C TRP A 196 -11.14 -9.25 -7.37
N GLU A 197 -12.40 -8.88 -7.58
CA GLU A 197 -13.49 -9.84 -7.73
C GLU A 197 -13.32 -10.72 -8.97
N ARG A 198 -13.03 -10.13 -10.14
CA ARG A 198 -12.76 -10.88 -11.38
C ARG A 198 -11.55 -11.80 -11.27
N ALA A 199 -10.56 -11.42 -10.45
CA ALA A 199 -9.40 -12.26 -10.13
C ALA A 199 -9.72 -13.44 -9.20
N GLY A 200 -10.99 -13.60 -8.79
CA GLY A 200 -11.45 -14.68 -7.92
C GLY A 200 -11.18 -14.40 -6.44
N ARG A 201 -11.21 -13.12 -6.03
CA ARG A 201 -11.03 -12.68 -4.65
C ARG A 201 -9.74 -13.24 -3.99
N PRO A 202 -8.57 -13.11 -4.64
CA PRO A 202 -7.33 -13.71 -4.14
C PRO A 202 -6.96 -13.19 -2.75
N GLY A 203 -6.48 -14.08 -1.89
CA GLY A 203 -5.80 -13.72 -0.65
C GLY A 203 -4.41 -13.14 -0.92
N ARG A 204 -3.84 -12.44 0.08
CA ARG A 204 -2.54 -11.75 -0.05
C ARG A 204 -1.40 -12.68 -0.49
N GLU A 205 -1.45 -13.95 -0.10
CA GLU A 205 -0.44 -14.98 -0.40
C GLU A 205 -0.31 -15.29 -1.89
N ARG A 206 -1.36 -15.00 -2.67
CA ARG A 206 -1.33 -15.12 -4.13
C ARG A 206 -0.67 -13.93 -4.80
N PHE A 207 -0.43 -12.84 -4.09
CA PHE A 207 0.32 -11.71 -4.61
C PHE A 207 1.81 -11.94 -4.41
N GLY A 208 2.60 -11.33 -5.29
CA GLY A 208 4.05 -11.29 -5.16
C GLY A 208 4.62 -9.96 -5.62
N LEU A 209 5.91 -9.80 -5.39
CA LEU A 209 6.65 -8.59 -5.71
C LEU A 209 7.93 -8.98 -6.45
N THR A 210 8.21 -8.23 -7.51
CA THR A 210 9.49 -8.22 -8.22
C THR A 210 10.16 -6.89 -7.96
N VAL A 211 11.45 -6.87 -7.62
CA VAL A 211 12.25 -5.66 -7.39
C VAL A 211 13.53 -5.76 -8.21
N ASN A 212 13.75 -4.77 -9.07
CA ASN A 212 14.84 -4.67 -10.05
C ASN A 212 15.46 -3.26 -9.96
N PRO A 213 16.58 -2.97 -10.66
CA PRO A 213 17.17 -1.63 -10.68
C PRO A 213 16.20 -0.52 -11.14
N ASP A 214 15.24 -0.85 -12.02
CA ASP A 214 14.29 0.11 -12.59
C ASP A 214 13.04 0.35 -11.73
N GLY A 215 12.88 -0.39 -10.63
CA GLY A 215 11.74 -0.26 -9.73
C GLY A 215 11.17 -1.61 -9.29
N GLN A 216 9.88 -1.62 -8.96
CA GLN A 216 9.20 -2.80 -8.45
C GLN A 216 7.81 -2.98 -9.06
N THR A 217 7.39 -4.24 -9.17
CA THR A 217 6.09 -4.61 -9.75
C THR A 217 5.41 -5.64 -8.86
N VAL A 218 4.17 -5.34 -8.44
CA VAL A 218 3.30 -6.31 -7.78
C VAL A 218 2.59 -7.14 -8.84
N TRP A 219 2.47 -8.44 -8.60
CA TRP A 219 1.89 -9.40 -9.53
C TRP A 219 1.00 -10.43 -8.82
N LEU A 220 0.11 -11.06 -9.57
CA LEU A 220 -0.81 -12.11 -9.10
C LEU A 220 -0.39 -13.47 -9.65
N ASP A 221 -0.21 -14.46 -8.76
CA ASP A 221 0.20 -15.85 -9.06
C ASP A 221 1.59 -16.04 -9.71
N SER A 222 2.03 -15.17 -10.61
CA SER A 222 3.37 -15.24 -11.20
C SER A 222 3.88 -13.87 -11.66
N PRO A 223 5.20 -13.63 -11.75
CA PRO A 223 5.77 -12.37 -12.23
C PRO A 223 5.29 -11.91 -13.62
N GLY A 224 4.84 -12.85 -14.47
CA GLY A 224 4.27 -12.55 -15.79
C GLY A 224 2.83 -12.05 -15.77
N ARG A 225 2.24 -11.85 -14.58
CA ARG A 225 0.88 -11.32 -14.39
C ARG A 225 0.89 -10.11 -13.46
N PRO A 226 1.39 -8.95 -13.91
CA PRO A 226 1.33 -7.72 -13.12
C PRO A 226 -0.10 -7.40 -12.67
N VAL A 227 -0.25 -6.84 -11.47
CA VAL A 227 -1.55 -6.35 -11.02
C VAL A 227 -1.92 -5.13 -11.87
N GLY A 228 -3.11 -5.14 -12.47
CA GLY A 228 -3.62 -4.05 -13.30
C GLY A 228 -3.28 -4.12 -14.78
N SER A 229 -2.55 -5.15 -15.23
CA SER A 229 -2.39 -5.46 -16.66
C SER A 229 -3.68 -5.97 -17.30
#